data_AF-A0A3R7FWW2-F1
#
_entry.id   AF-A0A3R7FWW2-F1
#
_cell.length_a   1.000
_cell.length_b   1.000
_cell.length_c   1.000
_cell.angle_alpha   90.00
_cell.angle_beta   90.00
_cell.angle_gamma   90.00
#
_symmetry.space_group_name_H-M   'P 1'
#
loop_
_entity.id
_entity.type
_entity.pdbx_description
1 polymer ?
#
loop_
_entity_poly.entity_id
_entity_poly.type
_entity_poly.pdbx_seq_one_letter_code
_entity_poly.pdbx_strand_id
1 'polypeptide(L)'
;LDRVPRTSLKETQTCPICNNPFLEDEYPLVVRLPCHSTHLFDLECIRPWLRLRGTCPLDRTDFAKQEREKAEARRKKPVEDDEEEWDGMYG
;
A
#
# COMPACT_ATOMS: atom_id res chain seq x y z
N LEU A 1 3.88 1.81 1.44
CA LEU A 1 4.24 0.91 0.33
C LEU A 1 5.33 -0.01 0.83
N ASP A 2 5.24 -1.31 0.55
CA ASP A 2 6.24 -2.27 0.99
C ASP A 2 7.50 -2.10 0.13
N ARG A 3 8.66 -1.93 0.79
CA ARG A 3 9.95 -1.93 0.10
C ARG A 3 10.36 -3.37 -0.19
N VAL A 4 10.90 -3.59 -1.39
CA VAL A 4 11.45 -4.89 -1.78
C VAL A 4 12.97 -4.83 -1.72
N PRO A 5 13.63 -5.72 -0.96
CA PRO A 5 15.08 -5.73 -0.87
C PRO A 5 15.70 -6.18 -2.19
N ARG A 6 16.88 -5.63 -2.52
CA ARG A 6 17.65 -5.99 -3.73
C ARG A 6 17.87 -7.50 -3.87
N THR A 7 18.08 -8.20 -2.76
CA THR A 7 18.30 -9.65 -2.72
C THR A 7 17.13 -10.49 -3.20
N SER A 8 15.90 -9.93 -3.19
CA SER A 8 14.69 -10.59 -3.67
C SER A 8 14.38 -10.28 -5.14
N LEU A 9 15.09 -9.33 -5.75
CA LEU A 9 14.87 -8.91 -7.13
C LEU A 9 15.66 -9.81 -8.09
N LYS A 10 15.13 -9.97 -9.31
CA LYS A 10 15.77 -10.72 -10.39
C LYS A 10 16.27 -9.73 -11.45
N GLU A 11 17.35 -10.08 -12.15
CA GLU A 11 17.91 -9.26 -13.25
C GLU A 11 16.94 -9.06 -14.41
N THR A 12 15.95 -9.95 -14.55
CA THR A 12 14.91 -9.86 -15.57
C THR A 12 13.81 -8.87 -15.23
N GLN A 13 13.78 -8.29 -14.03
CA GLN A 13 12.73 -7.37 -13.62
C GLN A 13 13.09 -5.92 -13.93
N THR A 14 12.18 -5.25 -14.61
CA THR A 14 12.30 -3.85 -15.03
C THR A 14 11.14 -3.03 -14.49
N CYS A 15 11.36 -1.73 -14.32
CA CYS A 15 10.30 -0.80 -13.94
C CYS A 15 9.33 -0.60 -15.11
N PRO A 16 8.02 -0.86 -14.98
CA PRO A 16 7.07 -0.68 -16.08
C PRO A 16 6.86 0.77 -16.55
N ILE A 17 7.38 1.76 -15.79
CA ILE A 17 7.22 3.18 -16.09
C ILE A 17 8.38 3.71 -16.94
N CYS A 18 9.63 3.44 -16.53
CA CYS A 18 10.83 3.90 -17.23
C CYS A 18 11.50 2.81 -18.08
N ASN A 19 11.07 1.56 -17.94
CA ASN A 19 11.63 0.37 -18.59
C ASN A 19 13.09 0.04 -18.24
N ASN A 20 13.65 0.64 -17.18
CA ASN A 20 15.00 0.34 -16.72
C ASN A 20 15.03 -0.90 -15.80
N PRO A 21 16.07 -1.75 -15.87
CA PRO A 21 16.28 -2.85 -14.94
C PRO A 21 16.49 -2.36 -13.51
N PHE A 22 15.85 -3.02 -12.54
CA PHE A 22 16.01 -2.62 -11.14
C PHE A 22 17.41 -2.88 -10.58
N LEU A 23 18.17 -3.82 -11.16
CA LEU A 23 19.50 -4.17 -10.65
C LEU A 23 20.63 -3.34 -11.28
N GLU A 24 20.31 -2.48 -12.24
CA GLU A 24 21.27 -1.58 -12.89
C GLU A 24 21.74 -0.46 -11.95
N ASP A 25 20.87 0.02 -11.05
CA ASP A 25 21.23 0.97 -10.00
C ASP A 25 21.97 0.28 -8.84
N GLU A 26 22.90 0.96 -8.19
CA GLU A 26 23.59 0.47 -6.99
C GLU A 26 22.65 0.43 -5.79
N TYR A 27 21.71 1.39 -5.68
CA TYR A 27 20.76 1.52 -4.57
C TYR A 27 19.30 1.55 -5.06
N PRO A 28 18.79 0.46 -5.65
CA PRO A 28 17.48 0.49 -6.28
C PRO A 28 16.35 0.61 -5.25
N LEU A 29 15.52 1.63 -5.42
CA LEU A 29 14.39 1.91 -4.54
C LEU A 29 13.11 1.28 -5.07
N VAL A 30 13.05 -0.05 -5.04
CA VAL A 30 11.87 -0.78 -5.52
C VAL A 30 10.79 -0.88 -4.44
N VAL A 31 9.57 -0.56 -4.82
CA VAL A 31 8.39 -0.70 -3.99
C VAL A 31 7.33 -1.56 -4.66
N ARG A 32 6.57 -2.26 -3.83
CA ARG A 32 5.42 -3.07 -4.23
C ARG A 32 4.13 -2.32 -3.90
N LEU A 33 3.24 -2.21 -4.89
CA LEU A 33 1.89 -1.70 -4.68
C LEU A 33 1.00 -2.77 -4.01
N PRO A 34 0.03 -2.37 -3.17
CA PRO A 34 -0.81 -3.33 -2.44
C PRO A 34 -1.90 -3.99 -3.30
N CYS A 35 -2.01 -3.62 -4.58
CA CYS A 35 -2.99 -4.20 -5.51
C CYS A 35 -2.64 -5.63 -5.94
N HIS A 36 -1.36 -5.90 -6.22
CA HIS A 36 -0.91 -7.23 -6.64
C HIS A 36 0.56 -7.46 -6.28
N SER A 37 0.92 -8.71 -6.03
CA SER A 37 2.28 -9.10 -5.60
C SER A 37 3.36 -8.83 -6.66
N THR A 38 2.98 -8.81 -7.94
CA THR A 38 3.89 -8.56 -9.08
C THR A 38 4.00 -7.08 -9.47
N HIS A 39 3.23 -6.20 -8.84
CA HIS A 39 3.19 -4.78 -9.18
C HIS A 39 4.33 -4.04 -8.48
N LEU A 40 5.51 -4.14 -9.10
CA LEU A 40 6.77 -3.59 -8.65
C LEU A 40 7.14 -2.37 -9.48
N PHE A 41 7.57 -1.31 -8.81
CA PHE A 41 7.97 -0.07 -9.46
C PHE A 41 9.12 0.57 -8.70
N ASP A 42 9.88 1.39 -9.42
CA ASP A 42 10.80 2.31 -8.77
C ASP A 42 9.99 3.38 -8.01
N LEU A 43 10.38 3.65 -6.77
CA LEU A 43 9.82 4.68 -5.91
C LEU A 43 9.83 6.06 -6.60
N GLU A 44 10.89 6.39 -7.35
CA GLU A 44 11.00 7.67 -8.04
C GLU A 44 10.02 7.78 -9.21
N CYS A 45 9.76 6.67 -9.90
CA CYS A 45 8.83 6.61 -11.01
C CYS A 45 7.37 6.60 -10.55
N ILE A 46 7.05 5.84 -9.49
CA ILE A 46 5.66 5.65 -9.05
C ILE A 46 5.13 6.80 -8.21
N ARG A 47 5.99 7.55 -7.50
CA ARG A 47 5.58 8.71 -6.69
C ARG A 47 4.85 9.80 -7.47
N PRO A 48 5.37 10.33 -8.59
CA PRO A 48 4.67 11.35 -9.36
C PRO A 48 3.34 10.81 -9.93
N TRP A 49 3.30 9.54 -10.33
CA TRP A 49 2.07 8.90 -10.81
C TRP A 49 0.99 8.85 -9.74
N LEU A 50 1.32 8.37 -8.54
CA LEU A 50 0.38 8.29 -7.42
C LEU A 50 -0.09 9.67 -6.95
N ARG A 51 0.76 10.70 -7.02
CA ARG A 51 0.34 12.09 -6.74
C ARG A 51 -0.68 12.61 -7.74
N LEU A 52 -0.54 12.27 -9.02
CA LEU A 52 -1.40 12.82 -10.06
C LEU A 52 -2.72 12.06 -10.22
N ARG A 53 -2.67 10.72 -10.15
CA ARG A 53 -3.84 9.86 -10.41
C ARG A 53 -4.29 9.03 -9.21
N GLY A 54 -3.37 8.67 -8.30
CA GLY A 54 -3.67 7.77 -7.18
C GLY A 54 -4.00 6.33 -7.57
N THR A 55 -3.76 5.94 -8.83
CA THR A 55 -4.08 4.61 -9.36
C THR A 55 -2.84 3.80 -9.73
N CYS A 56 -2.94 2.48 -9.74
CA CYS A 56 -1.88 1.62 -10.25
C CYS A 56 -1.73 1.76 -11.78
N PRO A 57 -0.50 1.91 -12.32
CA PRO A 57 -0.28 1.97 -13.77
C PRO A 57 -0.70 0.72 -14.54
N LEU A 58 -0.70 -0.45 -13.89
CA LEU A 58 -0.93 -1.75 -14.54
C LEU A 58 -2.41 -2.17 -14.51
N ASP A 59 -3.05 -2.13 -13.35
CA ASP A 59 -4.42 -2.62 -13.16
C ASP A 59 -5.46 -1.52 -12.90
N ARG A 60 -5.03 -0.26 -12.83
CA ARG A 60 -5.87 0.93 -12.55
C ARG A 60 -6.56 0.92 -11.18
N THR A 61 -6.12 0.08 -10.25
CA THR A 61 -6.63 0.06 -8.87
C THR A 61 -6.43 1.43 -8.22
N ASP A 62 -7.50 2.01 -7.69
CA ASP A 62 -7.50 3.30 -7.00
C ASP A 62 -7.16 3.13 -5.52
N PHE A 63 -5.99 3.61 -5.11
CA PHE A 63 -5.54 3.54 -3.71
C PHE A 63 -6.13 4.67 -2.86
N ALA A 64 -6.46 5.83 -3.46
CA ALA A 64 -7.08 6.92 -2.72
C ALA A 64 -8.48 6.52 -2.22
N LYS A 65 -9.23 5.78 -3.04
CA LYS A 65 -10.52 5.19 -2.64
C LYS A 65 -10.35 4.19 -1.49
N GLN A 66 -9.38 3.28 -1.58
CA GLN A 66 -9.13 2.28 -0.53
C GLN A 66 -8.76 2.93 0.82
N GLU A 67 -7.93 3.96 0.82
CA GLU A 67 -7.55 4.64 2.07
C GLU A 67 -8.74 5.36 2.70
N ARG A 68 -9.62 5.96 1.88
CA ARG A 68 -10.85 6.61 2.36
C ARG A 68 -11.82 5.60 2.99
N GLU A 69 -12.02 4.46 2.33
CA GLU A 69 -12.86 3.36 2.84
C GLU A 69 -12.30 2.77 4.14
N LYS A 70 -10.97 2.59 4.25
CA LYS A 70 -10.32 2.14 5.49
C LYS A 70 -10.48 3.16 6.62
N ALA A 71 -10.34 4.45 6.33
CA ALA A 71 -10.54 5.50 7.33
C ALA A 71 -11.99 5.52 7.84
N GLU A 72 -12.97 5.38 6.95
CA GLU A 72 -14.39 5.27 7.30
C GLU A 72 -14.68 4.00 8.11
N ALA A 73 -14.10 2.85 7.74
CA ALA A 73 -14.25 1.59 8.47
C ALA A 73 -13.66 1.68 9.89
N ARG A 74 -12.50 2.34 10.06
CA ARG A 74 -11.90 2.61 11.39
C ARG A 74 -12.81 3.48 12.25
N ARG A 75 -13.49 4.46 11.66
CA ARG A 75 -14.44 5.34 12.37
C ARG A 75 -15.74 4.62 12.75
N LYS A 76 -16.13 3.58 12.01
CA LYS A 76 -17.38 2.83 12.23
C LYS A 76 -17.27 1.64 13.17
N LYS A 77 -16.07 1.23 13.62
CA LYS A 77 -15.96 0.15 14.61
C LYS A 77 -16.72 0.55 15.89
N PRO A 78 -17.84 -0.13 16.23
CA PRO A 78 -18.50 0.08 17.50
C PRO A 78 -17.56 -0.39 18.61
N VAL A 79 -17.61 0.32 19.73
CA VAL A 79 -17.01 -0.12 20.98
C VAL A 79 -18.02 -1.11 21.58
N GLU A 80 -17.79 -2.41 21.42
CA GLU A 80 -18.46 -3.54 22.08
C GLU A 80 -17.30 -4.50 22.43
N ASP A 81 -16.97 -4.96 23.64
CA ASP A 81 -17.46 -4.92 25.04
C ASP A 81 -16.25 -4.46 25.91
N ASP A 82 -16.38 -3.87 27.10
CA ASP A 82 -16.69 -4.50 28.39
C ASP A 82 -16.94 -3.36 29.37
N GLU A 83 -18.18 -3.11 29.80
CA GLU A 83 -18.52 -2.70 31.18
C GLU A 83 -19.99 -3.11 31.41
N GLU A 84 -20.21 -4.43 31.37
CA GLU A 84 -21.41 -5.10 31.88
C GLU A 84 -21.51 -5.01 33.43
N GLU A 85 -20.79 -4.07 34.06
CA GLU A 85 -20.64 -3.96 35.52
C GLU A 85 -21.23 -2.64 36.03
N TRP A 86 -22.53 -2.43 35.82
CA TRP A 86 -23.32 -1.65 36.77
C TRP A 86 -24.02 -2.63 37.70
N ASP A 87 -23.21 -3.17 38.62
CA ASP A 87 -23.61 -3.86 39.84
C ASP A 87 -24.82 -3.15 40.50
N GLY A 88 -25.99 -3.78 40.40
CA GLY A 88 -26.72 -4.27 41.58
C GLY A 88 -26.96 -3.36 42.79
N MET A 89 -26.82 -2.03 42.69
CA MET A 89 -26.79 -1.13 43.86
C MET A 89 -27.92 -0.07 43.86
N TYR A 90 -29.18 -0.51 43.84
CA TYR A 90 -30.35 0.20 44.40
C TYR A 90 -31.41 -0.90 44.60
N GLY A 91 -31.98 -1.20 45.76
CA GLY A 91 -32.07 -0.57 47.07
C GLY A 91 -33.34 -1.15 47.71
#